data_AF-A0AAW9S6Y6-F1
#
_entry.id   AF-A0AAW9S6Y6-F1
#
_cell.length_a   1.000
_cell.length_b   1.000
_cell.length_c   1.000
_cell.angle_alpha   90.00
_cell.angle_beta   90.00
_cell.angle_gamma   90.00
#
_symmetry.space_group_name_H-M   'P 1'
#
loop_
_entity.id
_entity.type
_entity.pdbx_description
1 polymer ?
#
loop_
_entity_poly.entity_id
_entity_poly.type
_entity_poly.pdbx_seq_one_letter_code
_entity_poly.pdbx_strand_id
1 'polypeptide(L)'
;MKTLAKVGIITLISILGLQTYSLAQSALFVYKNENKGMGDYMCMRGMPNQQEAEYLTKQKLQELVNDEQHIFKYTSTNGKGYGIVLKSSIKTEDGANLAIFGGALGCKSYKQAENLALANLRKFNPEWKGKEYVVVLKFEDK
;
A
#
# COMPACT_ATOMS: atom_id res chain seq x y z
N MET A 1 44.65 47.61 36.60
CA MET A 1 43.19 47.77 36.75
C MET A 1 42.52 47.07 35.57
N LYS A 2 42.03 45.82 35.72
CA LYS A 2 40.60 45.43 35.86
C LYS A 2 39.70 46.24 34.91
N THR A 3 39.12 45.68 33.85
CA THR A 3 37.99 44.71 33.82
C THR A 3 37.90 44.05 32.43
N LEU A 4 37.95 42.72 32.29
CA LEU A 4 36.86 41.72 32.38
C LEU A 4 35.69 41.90 31.39
N ALA A 5 35.70 41.01 30.39
CA ALA A 5 34.59 40.27 29.77
C ALA A 5 33.43 41.01 29.08
N LYS A 6 33.21 40.62 27.81
CA LYS A 6 31.95 39.97 27.39
C LYS A 6 32.16 39.24 26.07
N VAL A 7 32.39 37.94 26.19
CA VAL A 7 32.21 36.95 25.12
C VAL A 7 30.72 36.90 24.81
N GLY A 8 30.32 37.35 23.62
CA GLY A 8 28.97 37.21 23.10
C GLY A 8 28.95 36.15 22.01
N ILE A 9 29.03 34.87 22.39
CA ILE A 9 28.70 33.77 21.48
C ILE A 9 27.19 33.81 21.29
N ILE A 10 26.73 34.33 20.16
CA ILE A 10 25.34 34.14 19.70
C ILE A 10 25.30 32.76 19.05
N THR A 11 25.10 31.72 19.85
CA THR A 11 24.73 30.41 19.32
C THR A 11 23.28 30.50 18.86
N LEU A 12 23.07 30.67 17.56
CA LEU A 12 21.75 30.56 16.96
C LEU A 12 21.37 29.07 16.91
N ILE A 13 20.89 28.53 18.02
CA ILE A 13 20.30 27.18 18.08
C ILE A 13 18.86 27.31 17.57
N SER A 14 18.70 27.21 16.25
CA SER A 14 17.41 27.00 15.60
C SER A 14 16.97 25.55 15.75
N ILE A 15 16.77 25.08 16.98
CA ILE A 15 16.01 23.86 17.25
C ILE A 15 14.58 24.32 17.50
N LEU A 16 13.65 23.92 16.63
CA LEU A 16 12.21 23.67 16.88
C LEU A 16 11.42 23.92 15.60
N GLY A 17 11.45 22.93 14.71
CA GLY A 17 10.65 22.95 13.49
C GLY A 17 10.67 21.63 12.71
N LEU A 18 11.29 20.57 13.23
CA LEU A 18 11.07 19.22 12.73
C LEU A 18 9.66 18.77 13.15
N GLN A 19 8.63 19.37 12.53
CA GLN A 19 7.39 18.64 12.29
C GLN A 19 7.78 17.48 11.38
N THR A 20 8.15 16.36 12.00
CA THR A 20 8.15 15.07 11.31
C THR A 20 6.69 14.78 11.00
N TYR A 21 6.21 15.34 9.89
CA TYR A 21 4.97 14.90 9.28
C TYR A 21 5.14 13.40 9.04
N SER A 22 4.59 12.58 9.94
CA SER A 22 4.49 11.16 9.72
C SER A 22 3.62 11.00 8.48
N LEU A 23 4.29 10.75 7.36
CA LEU A 23 3.64 10.45 6.10
C LEU A 23 2.96 9.09 6.33
N ALA A 24 1.63 9.09 6.34
CA ALA A 24 0.87 7.87 6.54
C ALA A 24 1.10 6.94 5.33
N GLN A 25 1.49 5.70 5.60
CA GLN A 25 1.89 4.72 4.59
C GLN A 25 0.92 3.57 4.48
N SER A 26 0.77 3.07 3.27
CA SER A 26 -0.08 1.94 2.97
C SER A 26 0.66 0.93 2.09
N ALA A 27 0.31 -0.35 2.23
CA ALA A 27 0.80 -1.42 1.39
C ALA A 27 -0.30 -2.43 1.10
N LEU A 28 -0.27 -3.01 -0.10
CA LEU A 28 -1.18 -4.06 -0.55
C LEU A 28 -0.36 -5.24 -1.06
N PHE A 29 -0.63 -6.41 -0.48
CA PHE A 29 -0.14 -7.69 -0.94
C PHE A 29 -1.33 -8.57 -1.34
N VAL A 30 -1.11 -9.42 -2.33
CA VAL A 30 -2.12 -10.31 -2.88
C VAL A 30 -1.56 -11.72 -2.91
N TYR A 31 -2.39 -12.67 -2.46
CA TYR A 31 -2.18 -14.09 -2.61
C TYR A 31 -2.88 -14.56 -3.89
N LYS A 32 -2.17 -15.28 -4.76
CA LYS A 32 -2.75 -15.87 -5.98
C LYS A 32 -2.16 -17.25 -6.23
N ASN A 33 -2.97 -18.29 -6.04
CA ASN A 33 -2.62 -19.68 -6.35
C ASN A 33 -3.60 -20.24 -7.39
N GLU A 34 -3.17 -20.21 -8.65
CA GLU A 34 -3.98 -20.62 -9.80
C GLU A 34 -4.31 -22.12 -9.76
N ASN A 35 -3.35 -22.95 -9.31
CA ASN A 35 -3.52 -24.40 -9.17
C ASN A 35 -4.62 -24.78 -8.16
N LYS A 36 -4.85 -23.95 -7.14
CA LYS A 36 -5.91 -24.16 -6.14
C LYS A 36 -7.18 -23.35 -6.44
N GLY A 37 -7.17 -22.48 -7.45
CA GLY A 37 -8.25 -21.51 -7.69
C GLY A 37 -8.46 -20.54 -6.53
N MET A 38 -7.43 -20.28 -5.72
CA MET A 38 -7.52 -19.46 -4.52
C MET A 38 -6.85 -18.11 -4.70
N GLY A 39 -7.51 -17.05 -4.27
CA GLY A 39 -6.95 -15.70 -4.26
C GLY A 39 -7.49 -14.88 -3.09
N ASP A 40 -6.60 -14.15 -2.44
CA ASP A 40 -6.92 -13.28 -1.31
C ASP A 40 -6.00 -12.05 -1.27
N TYR A 41 -6.27 -11.09 -0.40
CA TYR A 41 -5.45 -9.89 -0.25
C TYR A 41 -5.31 -9.43 1.19
N MET A 42 -4.27 -8.66 1.46
CA MET A 42 -4.11 -7.92 2.71
C MET A 42 -3.69 -6.50 2.39
N CYS A 43 -4.29 -5.53 3.07
CA CYS A 43 -3.97 -4.12 2.95
C CYS A 43 -3.78 -3.48 4.33
N MET A 44 -2.61 -2.91 4.59
CA MET A 44 -2.40 -2.01 5.72
C MET A 44 -2.42 -0.57 5.22
N ARG A 45 -2.95 0.34 6.04
CA ARG A 45 -3.00 1.79 5.77
C ARG A 45 -2.68 2.58 7.02
N GLY A 46 -2.27 3.84 6.87
CA GLY A 46 -1.98 4.70 8.01
C GLY A 46 -0.70 4.36 8.79
N MET A 47 0.23 3.60 8.22
CA MET A 47 1.45 3.14 8.88
C MET A 47 2.52 4.25 8.95
N PRO A 48 3.47 4.21 9.90
CA PRO A 48 4.43 5.30 10.07
C PRO A 48 5.54 5.31 9.00
N ASN A 49 5.87 4.16 8.40
CA ASN A 49 6.83 4.05 7.31
C ASN A 49 6.47 2.89 6.34
N GLN A 50 7.04 2.95 5.14
CA GLN A 50 6.73 2.01 4.05
C GLN A 50 7.20 0.59 4.41
N GLN A 51 8.37 0.45 5.06
CA GLN A 51 8.94 -0.85 5.39
C GLN A 51 8.05 -1.62 6.37
N GLU A 52 7.54 -0.97 7.42
CA GLU A 52 6.60 -1.57 8.37
C GLU A 52 5.27 -1.90 7.72
N ALA A 53 4.76 -1.02 6.85
CA ALA A 53 3.54 -1.32 6.10
C ALA A 53 3.71 -2.58 5.25
N GLU A 54 4.80 -2.70 4.50
CA GLU A 54 5.07 -3.87 3.68
C GLU A 54 5.27 -5.13 4.52
N TYR A 55 6.08 -5.05 5.58
CA TYR A 55 6.37 -6.18 6.47
C TYR A 55 5.10 -6.75 7.11
N LEU A 56 4.31 -5.91 7.79
CA LEU A 56 3.10 -6.37 8.49
C LEU A 56 2.03 -6.83 7.52
N THR A 57 1.86 -6.16 6.38
CA THR A 57 0.89 -6.61 5.36
C THR A 57 1.23 -8.00 4.86
N LYS A 58 2.51 -8.23 4.50
CA LYS A 58 2.97 -9.55 4.04
C LYS A 58 2.83 -10.60 5.14
N GLN A 59 3.29 -10.31 6.35
CA GLN A 59 3.22 -11.23 7.49
C GLN A 59 1.78 -11.65 7.79
N LYS A 60 0.83 -10.70 7.83
CA LYS A 60 -0.58 -11.02 8.10
C LYS A 60 -1.22 -11.84 7.00
N LEU A 61 -0.87 -11.60 5.74
CA LEU A 61 -1.35 -12.45 4.66
C LEU A 61 -0.78 -13.86 4.75
N GLN A 62 0.51 -13.99 5.07
CA GLN A 62 1.18 -15.28 5.28
C GLN A 62 0.51 -16.09 6.41
N GLU A 63 0.19 -15.45 7.53
CA GLU A 63 -0.52 -16.07 8.65
C GLU A 63 -1.89 -16.65 8.24
N LEU A 64 -2.57 -16.02 7.27
CA LEU A 64 -3.89 -16.45 6.80
C LEU A 64 -3.83 -17.59 5.78
N VAL A 65 -2.92 -17.51 4.80
CA VAL A 65 -2.89 -18.48 3.68
C VAL A 65 -1.93 -19.64 3.89
N ASN A 66 -0.99 -19.52 4.83
CA ASN A 66 0.06 -20.50 5.12
C ASN A 66 0.86 -20.94 3.87
N ASP A 67 1.11 -20.01 2.95
CA ASP A 67 1.76 -20.26 1.65
C ASP A 67 2.43 -18.97 1.13
N GLU A 68 3.73 -18.83 1.38
CA GLU A 68 4.49 -17.62 1.03
C GLU A 68 4.79 -17.49 -0.47
N GLN A 69 4.91 -18.61 -1.19
CA GLN A 69 5.38 -18.62 -2.58
C GLN A 69 4.44 -17.89 -3.54
N HIS A 70 3.18 -17.73 -3.14
CA HIS A 70 2.12 -17.15 -3.94
C HIS A 70 1.69 -15.75 -3.44
N ILE A 71 2.50 -15.12 -2.59
CA ILE A 71 2.23 -13.77 -2.05
C ILE A 71 3.08 -12.75 -2.78
N PHE A 72 2.41 -11.77 -3.39
CA PHE A 72 3.03 -10.77 -4.24
C PHE A 72 2.73 -9.35 -3.73
N LYS A 73 3.75 -8.49 -3.75
CA LYS A 73 3.56 -7.05 -3.51
C LYS A 73 2.92 -6.42 -4.74
N TYR A 74 1.76 -5.80 -4.58
CA TYR A 74 1.05 -5.13 -5.67
C TYR A 74 1.33 -3.63 -5.72
N THR A 75 1.32 -2.97 -4.56
CA THR A 75 1.61 -1.53 -4.43
C THR A 75 1.90 -1.16 -2.98
N SER A 76 2.68 -0.09 -2.78
CA SER A 76 2.91 0.57 -1.50
C SER A 76 3.12 2.07 -1.73
N THR A 77 2.92 2.87 -0.69
CA THR A 77 3.03 4.34 -0.76
C THR A 77 4.21 4.85 0.02
N ASN A 78 4.62 6.08 -0.31
CA ASN A 78 5.48 6.93 0.51
C ASN A 78 4.72 8.16 1.08
N GLY A 79 3.40 8.24 0.92
CA GLY A 79 2.62 9.28 1.57
C GLY A 79 1.13 9.05 1.58
N LYS A 80 0.45 10.02 2.20
CA LYS A 80 -0.99 10.13 2.35
C LYS A 80 -1.71 10.23 1.00
N GLY A 81 -3.00 9.92 1.00
CA GLY A 81 -3.86 10.10 -0.16
C GLY A 81 -5.03 9.12 -0.21
N TYR A 82 -5.61 9.00 -1.39
CA TYR A 82 -6.73 8.11 -1.65
C TYR A 82 -6.24 6.71 -2.00
N GLY A 83 -6.95 5.69 -1.48
CA GLY A 83 -6.69 4.29 -1.76
C GLY A 83 -7.94 3.54 -2.20
N ILE A 84 -7.77 2.57 -3.09
CA ILE A 84 -8.83 1.65 -3.52
C ILE A 84 -8.26 0.25 -3.75
N VAL A 85 -9.04 -0.76 -3.39
CA VAL A 85 -8.80 -2.17 -3.75
C VAL A 85 -10.02 -2.67 -4.50
N LEU A 86 -9.78 -3.27 -5.65
CA LEU A 86 -10.76 -3.86 -6.53
C LEU A 86 -10.65 -5.38 -6.45
N LYS A 87 -11.79 -6.05 -6.56
CA LYS A 87 -11.89 -7.50 -6.71
C LYS A 87 -12.60 -7.81 -8.02
N SER A 88 -12.07 -8.79 -8.74
CA SER A 88 -12.72 -9.44 -9.88
C SER A 88 -12.59 -10.95 -9.74
N SER A 89 -13.23 -11.70 -10.63
CA SER A 89 -13.00 -13.13 -10.81
C SER A 89 -12.54 -13.43 -12.23
N ILE A 90 -11.75 -14.48 -12.37
CA ILE A 90 -11.42 -15.14 -13.64
C ILE A 90 -11.67 -16.63 -13.49
N LYS A 91 -11.84 -17.32 -14.62
CA LYS A 91 -11.92 -18.78 -14.65
C LYS A 91 -10.54 -19.33 -14.97
N THR A 92 -10.01 -20.21 -14.13
CA THR A 92 -8.72 -20.89 -14.36
C THR A 92 -8.87 -21.94 -15.47
N GLU A 93 -7.75 -22.49 -15.95
CA GLU A 93 -7.76 -23.54 -16.98
C GLU A 93 -8.54 -24.78 -16.52
N ASP A 94 -8.44 -25.14 -15.24
CA ASP A 94 -9.19 -26.23 -14.61
C ASP A 94 -10.68 -25.91 -14.35
N GLY A 95 -11.11 -24.70 -14.71
CA GLY A 95 -12.48 -24.26 -14.61
C GLY A 95 -12.91 -23.71 -13.25
N ALA A 96 -11.99 -23.56 -12.29
CA ALA A 96 -12.25 -22.95 -11.00
C ALA A 96 -12.41 -21.42 -11.13
N ASN A 97 -13.22 -20.82 -10.26
CA ASN A 97 -13.33 -19.36 -10.18
C ASN A 97 -12.27 -18.82 -9.22
N LEU A 98 -11.27 -18.16 -9.77
CA LEU A 98 -10.20 -17.52 -9.00
C LEU A 98 -10.53 -16.04 -8.77
N ALA A 99 -10.51 -15.62 -7.50
CA ALA A 99 -10.56 -14.21 -7.15
C ALA A 99 -9.22 -13.53 -7.47
N ILE A 100 -9.27 -12.40 -8.15
CA ILE A 100 -8.11 -11.57 -8.47
C ILE A 100 -8.33 -10.15 -8.01
N PHE A 101 -7.23 -9.45 -7.72
CA PHE A 101 -7.26 -8.15 -7.08
C PHE A 101 -6.43 -7.15 -7.86
N GLY A 102 -6.78 -5.88 -7.69
CA GLY A 102 -5.94 -4.76 -8.12
C GLY A 102 -6.08 -3.65 -7.10
N GLY A 103 -5.07 -2.81 -6.98
CA GLY A 103 -5.14 -1.71 -6.04
C GLY A 103 -4.26 -0.55 -6.41
N ALA A 104 -4.62 0.60 -5.86
CA ALA A 104 -3.85 1.83 -5.92
C ALA A 104 -3.97 2.55 -4.60
N LEU A 105 -2.86 3.08 -4.11
CA LEU A 105 -2.72 3.69 -2.80
C LEU A 105 -2.05 5.06 -2.97
N GLY A 106 -2.28 6.02 -2.06
CA GLY A 106 -1.58 7.31 -2.07
C GLY A 106 -1.89 8.19 -3.28
N CYS A 107 -3.07 8.03 -3.87
CA CYS A 107 -3.48 8.80 -5.05
C CYS A 107 -3.99 10.20 -4.68
N LYS A 108 -4.04 11.12 -5.64
CA LYS A 108 -4.56 12.51 -5.45
C LYS A 108 -6.09 12.60 -5.47
N SER A 109 -6.76 11.58 -5.98
CA SER A 109 -8.23 11.49 -6.01
C SER A 109 -8.67 10.03 -6.11
N TYR A 110 -9.94 9.75 -5.77
CA TYR A 110 -10.52 8.43 -6.00
C TYR A 110 -10.57 8.03 -7.49
N LYS A 111 -10.79 8.99 -8.40
CA LYS A 111 -10.79 8.72 -9.84
C LYS A 111 -9.41 8.26 -10.32
N GLN A 112 -8.35 8.89 -9.81
CA GLN A 112 -6.98 8.45 -10.09
C GLN A 112 -6.72 7.06 -9.48
N ALA A 113 -7.14 6.84 -8.23
CA ALA A 113 -6.98 5.54 -7.56
C ALA A 113 -7.66 4.41 -8.35
N GLU A 114 -8.90 4.60 -8.80
CA GLU A 114 -9.63 3.61 -9.58
C GLU A 114 -8.93 3.29 -10.91
N ASN A 115 -8.53 4.30 -11.68
CA ASN A 115 -7.80 4.10 -12.93
C ASN A 115 -6.49 3.33 -12.73
N LEU A 116 -5.73 3.67 -11.69
CA LEU A 116 -4.48 2.98 -11.37
C LEU A 116 -4.72 1.57 -10.85
N ALA A 117 -5.77 1.34 -10.06
CA ALA A 117 -6.12 0.02 -9.57
C ALA A 117 -6.58 -0.91 -10.69
N LEU A 118 -7.31 -0.40 -11.69
CA LEU A 118 -7.67 -1.13 -12.90
C LEU A 118 -6.44 -1.46 -13.76
N ALA A 119 -5.51 -0.51 -13.90
CA ALA A 119 -4.25 -0.76 -14.59
C ALA A 119 -3.41 -1.83 -13.87
N ASN A 120 -3.36 -1.77 -12.54
CA ASN A 120 -2.68 -2.73 -11.68
C ASN A 120 -3.32 -4.12 -11.79
N LEU A 121 -4.66 -4.22 -11.77
CA LEU A 121 -5.42 -5.44 -11.97
C LEU A 121 -5.07 -6.12 -13.31
N ARG A 122 -5.05 -5.36 -14.42
CA ARG A 122 -4.64 -5.88 -15.75
C ARG A 122 -3.19 -6.30 -15.79
N LYS A 123 -2.30 -5.51 -15.20
CA LYS A 123 -0.86 -5.77 -15.21
C LYS A 123 -0.53 -7.11 -14.56
N PHE A 124 -1.16 -7.42 -13.43
CA PHE A 124 -0.89 -8.64 -12.68
C PHE A 124 -1.79 -9.83 -13.06
N ASN A 125 -2.80 -9.60 -13.90
CA ASN A 125 -3.73 -10.62 -14.38
C ASN A 125 -4.02 -10.36 -15.87
N PRO A 126 -3.06 -10.61 -16.77
CA PRO A 126 -3.20 -10.34 -18.21
C PRO A 126 -4.39 -11.09 -18.86
N GLU A 127 -4.82 -12.20 -18.27
CA GLU A 127 -6.01 -12.97 -18.63
C GLU A 127 -7.34 -12.25 -18.31
N TRP A 128 -7.30 -11.23 -17.47
CA TRP A 128 -8.47 -10.45 -17.11
C TRP A 128 -8.90 -9.50 -18.24
N LYS A 129 -10.03 -9.83 -18.87
CA LYS A 129 -10.58 -9.07 -20.02
C LYS A 129 -11.47 -7.88 -19.64
N GLY A 130 -11.39 -7.39 -18.40
CA GLY A 130 -12.12 -6.20 -17.97
C GLY A 130 -13.63 -6.39 -17.82
N LYS A 131 -14.10 -7.61 -17.58
CA LYS A 131 -15.53 -7.94 -17.71
C LYS A 131 -16.39 -7.35 -16.59
N GLU A 132 -16.00 -7.49 -15.33
CA GLU A 132 -16.71 -6.90 -14.17
C GLU A 132 -15.72 -6.78 -13.00
N TYR A 133 -15.93 -5.82 -12.10
CA TYR A 133 -15.20 -5.73 -10.83
C TYR A 133 -16.06 -5.04 -9.76
N VAL A 134 -15.70 -5.25 -8.50
CA VAL A 134 -16.30 -4.55 -7.36
C VAL A 134 -15.22 -3.86 -6.54
N VAL A 135 -15.58 -2.75 -5.89
CA VAL A 135 -14.72 -2.07 -4.94
C VAL A 135 -14.87 -2.74 -3.58
N VAL A 136 -13.82 -3.37 -3.06
CA VAL A 136 -13.85 -4.07 -1.76
C VAL A 136 -13.28 -3.24 -0.63
N LEU A 137 -12.44 -2.26 -0.94
CA LEU A 137 -11.94 -1.29 0.02
C LEU A 137 -11.76 0.06 -0.67
N LYS A 138 -12.14 1.14 0.02
CA LYS A 138 -11.95 2.52 -0.42
C LYS A 138 -11.67 3.39 0.79
N PHE A 139 -10.59 4.17 0.76
CA PHE A 139 -10.18 4.99 1.90
C PHE A 139 -9.50 6.29 1.49
N GLU A 140 -9.40 7.22 2.43
CA GLU A 140 -8.66 8.47 2.32
C GLU A 140 -7.89 8.67 3.62
N ASP A 141 -6.58 8.85 3.49
CA ASP A 141 -5.70 9.20 4.60
C ASP A 141 -5.32 10.69 4.45
N LYS A 142 -5.80 11.55 5.37
CA LYS A 142 -5.57 13.01 5.39
C LYS A 142 -4.45 13.40 6.34
#